data_AF-A0A947S0S0-F1
#
_entry.id   AF-A0A947S0S0-F1
#
_cell.length_a   1.000
_cell.length_b   1.000
_cell.length_c   1.000
_cell.angle_alpha   90.00
_cell.angle_beta   90.00
_cell.angle_gamma   90.00
#
_symmetry.space_group_name_H-M   'P 1'
#
loop_
_entity.id
_entity.type
_entity.pdbx_description
1 polymer ?
#
loop_
_entity_poly.entity_id
_entity_poly.type
_entity_poly.pdbx_seq_one_letter_code
_entity_poly.pdbx_strand_id
1 'polypeptide(L)'
;MLEGQLSEIAKKDEHVPNDYDAKFPNYGDEEEQNATEVADYDVRLDLEAKMEVQLVKVKKALKKMGEGTYGICEKTGKEIPLERLKAIPWAETIADADKEDTK
;
A
#
# COMPACT_ATOMS: atom_id res chain seq x y z
N MET A 1 6.23 2.21 -11.27
CA MET A 1 5.90 1.02 -10.45
C MET A 1 5.75 1.47 -9.01
N LEU A 2 4.90 0.82 -8.20
CA LEU A 2 4.57 1.22 -6.83
C LEU A 2 5.82 1.35 -5.92
N GLU A 3 6.77 0.43 -6.06
CA GLU A 3 8.06 0.47 -5.34
C GLU A 3 8.88 1.72 -5.70
N GLY A 4 8.77 2.20 -6.93
CA GLY A 4 9.40 3.46 -7.37
C GLY A 4 8.79 4.67 -6.68
N GLN A 5 7.46 4.71 -6.55
CA GLN A 5 6.74 5.81 -5.88
C GLN A 5 7.07 5.84 -4.38
N LEU A 6 7.09 4.67 -3.72
CA LEU A 6 7.55 4.54 -2.32
C LEU A 6 8.99 5.04 -2.16
N SER A 7 9.89 4.70 -3.09
CA SER A 7 11.29 5.10 -2.98
C SER A 7 11.53 6.61 -3.10
N GLU A 8 10.58 7.39 -3.64
CA GLU A 8 10.68 8.84 -3.67
C GLU A 8 10.44 9.45 -2.28
N ILE A 9 9.36 9.04 -1.63
CA ILE A 9 8.90 9.61 -0.35
C ILE A 9 9.43 8.89 0.90
N ALA A 10 9.90 7.65 0.75
CA ALA A 10 10.34 6.79 1.83
C ALA A 10 11.60 6.00 1.44
N LYS A 11 12.33 5.48 2.44
CA LYS A 11 13.47 4.59 2.25
C LYS A 11 13.08 3.21 2.72
N LYS A 12 13.34 2.20 1.89
CA LYS A 12 13.12 0.81 2.29
C LYS A 12 14.06 0.45 3.45
N ASP A 13 13.51 -0.11 4.51
CA ASP A 13 14.29 -0.69 5.60
C ASP A 13 14.98 -1.98 5.11
N GLU A 14 16.27 -2.13 5.43
CA GLU A 14 17.08 -3.28 4.99
C GLU A 14 16.90 -4.53 5.87
N HIS A 15 16.40 -4.35 7.08
CA HIS A 15 16.25 -5.37 8.11
C HIS A 15 14.82 -5.91 8.20
N VAL A 16 13.81 -5.13 7.81
CA VAL A 16 12.39 -5.49 7.89
C VAL A 16 11.76 -5.56 6.49
N PRO A 17 11.19 -6.72 6.10
CA PRO A 17 10.65 -6.91 4.75
C PRO A 17 9.32 -6.14 4.56
N ASN A 18 9.28 -5.33 3.50
CA ASN A 18 8.15 -4.46 3.14
C ASN A 18 7.90 -3.29 4.10
N ASP A 19 8.94 -2.89 4.81
CA ASP A 19 8.96 -1.73 5.69
C ASP A 19 9.73 -0.58 5.03
N TYR A 20 9.22 0.63 5.13
CA TYR A 20 9.66 1.82 4.45
C TYR A 20 9.55 3.02 5.38
N ASP A 21 10.67 3.64 5.71
CA ASP A 21 10.70 4.84 6.53
C ASP A 21 10.44 6.09 5.69
N ALA A 22 9.37 6.82 5.98
CA ALA A 22 9.14 8.14 5.37
C ALA A 22 10.35 9.07 5.56
N LYS A 23 10.75 9.76 4.48
CA LYS A 23 11.83 10.74 4.51
C LYS A 23 11.30 12.08 5.01
N PHE A 24 11.91 12.59 6.07
CA PHE A 24 11.68 13.96 6.51
C PHE A 24 12.14 14.95 5.42
N PRO A 25 11.28 15.86 4.94
CA PRO A 25 11.68 16.91 4.00
C PRO A 25 12.65 17.91 4.66
N ASN A 26 13.49 18.54 3.87
CA ASN A 26 14.35 19.64 4.33
C ASN A 26 14.34 20.73 3.25
N TYR A 27 13.68 21.84 3.57
CA TYR A 27 13.45 23.01 2.75
C TYR A 27 14.30 24.21 3.22
N GLY A 28 14.74 24.22 4.48
CA GLY A 28 15.68 25.20 5.01
C GLY A 28 15.59 25.33 6.53
N ASP A 29 16.20 26.39 7.09
CA ASP A 29 16.27 26.59 8.54
C ASP A 29 15.25 27.64 9.05
N GLU A 30 14.47 28.26 8.16
CA GLU A 30 13.48 29.29 8.54
C GLU A 30 12.26 28.66 9.22
N GLU A 31 11.66 29.36 10.19
CA GLU A 31 10.53 28.83 10.99
C GLU A 31 9.32 28.43 10.13
N GLU A 32 8.99 29.22 9.10
CA GLU A 32 7.88 28.91 8.18
C GLU A 32 8.18 27.66 7.33
N GLN A 33 9.45 27.45 6.95
CA GLN A 33 9.88 26.28 6.21
C GLN A 33 9.81 25.04 7.10
N ASN A 34 10.33 25.11 8.33
CA ASN A 34 10.24 24.03 9.32
C ASN A 34 8.78 23.63 9.61
N ALA A 35 7.88 24.61 9.74
CA ALA A 35 6.45 24.33 9.93
C ALA A 35 5.85 23.58 8.72
N THR A 36 6.26 23.96 7.50
CA THR A 36 5.84 23.29 6.27
C THR A 36 6.42 21.88 6.18
N GLU A 37 7.68 21.67 6.57
CA GLU A 37 8.32 20.35 6.59
C GLU A 37 7.58 19.35 7.48
N VAL A 38 7.16 19.78 8.68
CA VAL A 38 6.39 18.93 9.59
C VAL A 38 5.04 18.53 8.96
N ALA A 39 4.33 19.49 8.38
CA ALA A 39 3.04 19.21 7.72
C ALA A 39 3.20 18.25 6.53
N ASP A 40 4.23 18.44 5.71
CA ASP A 40 4.53 17.56 4.58
C ASP A 40 4.98 16.16 5.05
N TYR A 41 5.69 16.08 6.17
CA TYR A 41 6.11 14.81 6.75
C TYR A 41 4.92 13.97 7.22
N ASP A 42 3.94 14.60 7.88
CA ASP A 42 2.69 13.93 8.27
C ASP A 42 1.96 13.35 7.05
N VAL A 43 1.88 14.10 5.96
CA VAL A 43 1.30 13.61 4.69
C VAL A 43 2.10 12.44 4.12
N ARG A 44 3.44 12.47 4.21
CA ARG A 44 4.30 11.37 3.74
C ARG A 44 4.11 10.10 4.54
N LEU A 45 4.00 10.19 5.88
CA LEU A 45 3.73 9.04 6.75
C LEU A 45 2.42 8.34 6.36
N ASP A 46 1.35 9.13 6.18
CA ASP A 46 0.04 8.59 5.76
C ASP A 46 0.10 7.92 4.38
N LEU A 47 0.90 8.46 3.47
CA LEU A 47 1.04 7.96 2.10
C LEU A 47 1.89 6.69 2.05
N GLU A 48 3.00 6.69 2.78
CA GLU A 48 3.91 5.56 2.96
C GLU A 48 3.14 4.36 3.52
N ALA A 49 2.47 4.49 4.66
CA ALA A 49 1.69 3.39 5.27
C ALA A 49 0.63 2.81 4.31
N LYS A 50 -0.07 3.66 3.54
CA LYS A 50 -1.04 3.21 2.53
C LYS A 50 -0.36 2.43 1.40
N MET A 51 0.78 2.92 0.91
CA MET A 51 1.52 2.30 -0.18
C MET A 51 2.16 0.97 0.25
N GLU A 52 2.64 0.85 1.49
CA GLU A 52 3.15 -0.40 2.05
C GLU A 52 2.09 -1.50 2.07
N VAL A 53 0.91 -1.19 2.62
CA VAL A 53 -0.23 -2.12 2.64
C VAL A 53 -0.61 -2.53 1.23
N GLN A 54 -0.64 -1.58 0.28
CA GLN A 54 -0.91 -1.89 -1.12
C GLN A 54 0.17 -2.79 -1.73
N LEU A 55 1.45 -2.53 -1.44
CA LEU A 55 2.56 -3.32 -1.96
C LEU A 55 2.49 -4.76 -1.46
N VAL A 56 2.19 -4.97 -0.19
CA VAL A 56 1.97 -6.31 0.38
C VAL A 56 0.83 -7.02 -0.36
N LYS A 57 -0.30 -6.35 -0.59
CA LYS A 57 -1.44 -6.92 -1.32
C LYS A 57 -1.08 -7.28 -2.77
N VAL A 58 -0.35 -6.40 -3.46
CA VAL A 58 0.12 -6.66 -4.84
C VAL A 58 1.07 -7.86 -4.87
N LYS A 59 2.04 -7.94 -3.96
CA LYS A 59 2.97 -9.09 -3.87
C LYS A 59 2.23 -10.39 -3.60
N LYS A 60 1.22 -10.35 -2.71
CA LYS A 60 0.36 -11.51 -2.42
C LYS A 60 -0.46 -11.93 -3.65
N ALA A 61 -1.03 -10.98 -4.38
CA ALA A 61 -1.75 -11.24 -5.62
C ALA A 61 -0.85 -11.88 -6.69
N LEU A 62 0.36 -11.36 -6.88
CA LEU A 62 1.37 -11.94 -7.79
C LEU A 62 1.75 -13.37 -7.38
N LYS A 63 1.92 -13.62 -6.08
CA LYS A 63 2.17 -14.98 -5.56
C LYS A 63 1.01 -15.93 -5.91
N LYS A 64 -0.23 -15.52 -5.68
CA LYS A 64 -1.43 -16.29 -6.06
C LYS A 64 -1.53 -16.57 -7.56
N MET A 65 -1.07 -15.64 -8.40
CA MET A 65 -1.01 -15.88 -9.85
C MET A 65 -0.02 -17.00 -10.18
N GLY A 66 1.13 -17.05 -9.51
CA GLY A 66 2.08 -18.15 -9.65
C GLY A 66 1.56 -19.50 -9.12
N GLU A 67 0.72 -19.47 -8.10
CA GLU A 67 0.10 -20.67 -7.51
C GLU A 67 -1.20 -21.11 -8.22
N GLY A 68 -1.71 -20.32 -9.17
CA GLY A 68 -2.97 -20.59 -9.86
C GLY A 68 -4.24 -20.34 -9.02
N THR A 69 -4.12 -19.65 -7.89
CA THR A 69 -5.22 -19.34 -6.95
C THR A 69 -5.66 -17.87 -7.03
N TYR A 70 -5.17 -17.13 -8.02
CA TYR A 70 -5.55 -15.74 -8.24
C TYR A 70 -7.03 -15.61 -8.58
N GLY A 71 -7.68 -14.59 -8.03
CA GLY A 71 -9.11 -14.37 -8.21
C GLY A 71 -10.00 -15.24 -7.33
N ILE A 72 -9.47 -15.93 -6.32
CA ILE A 72 -10.27 -16.64 -5.31
C ILE A 72 -10.36 -15.83 -4.02
N CYS A 73 -11.59 -15.61 -3.56
CA CYS A 73 -11.91 -14.88 -2.33
C CYS A 73 -11.40 -15.64 -1.10
N GLU A 74 -10.61 -14.98 -0.27
CA GLU A 74 -10.01 -15.59 0.92
C GLU A 74 -11.02 -15.92 2.02
N LYS A 75 -12.14 -15.19 2.07
CA LYS A 75 -13.19 -15.39 3.07
C LYS A 75 -14.19 -16.47 2.69
N THR A 76 -14.59 -16.51 1.42
CA THR A 76 -15.72 -17.33 0.97
C THR A 76 -15.30 -18.48 0.07
N GLY A 77 -14.05 -18.51 -0.42
CA GLY A 77 -13.57 -19.48 -1.40
C GLY A 77 -14.19 -19.33 -2.80
N LYS A 78 -15.04 -18.34 -3.03
CA LYS A 78 -15.69 -18.08 -4.31
C LYS A 78 -14.80 -17.26 -5.24
N GLU A 79 -15.06 -17.31 -6.54
CA GLU A 79 -14.39 -16.46 -7.52
C GLU A 79 -14.70 -14.97 -7.30
N ILE A 80 -13.67 -14.14 -7.40
CA ILE A 80 -13.77 -12.68 -7.34
C ILE A 80 -14.22 -12.19 -8.72
N PRO A 81 -15.29 -11.37 -8.81
CA PRO A 81 -15.76 -10.86 -10.08
C PRO A 81 -14.65 -10.18 -10.90
N LEU A 82 -14.57 -10.50 -12.19
CA LEU A 82 -13.55 -9.94 -13.09
C LEU A 82 -13.58 -8.41 -13.12
N GLU A 83 -14.75 -7.79 -13.03
CA GLU A 83 -14.88 -6.32 -12.98
C GLU A 83 -14.15 -5.73 -11.77
N ARG A 84 -14.20 -6.44 -10.64
CA ARG A 84 -13.47 -6.03 -9.43
C ARG A 84 -11.98 -6.23 -9.58
N LEU A 85 -11.51 -7.34 -10.15
CA LEU A 85 -10.09 -7.55 -10.44
C LEU A 85 -9.54 -6.57 -11.48
N LYS A 86 -10.37 -6.10 -12.41
CA LYS A 86 -10.00 -5.05 -13.37
C LYS A 86 -9.85 -3.68 -12.68
N ALA A 87 -10.72 -3.38 -11.71
CA ALA A 87 -10.65 -2.13 -10.95
C ALA A 87 -9.54 -2.15 -9.89
N ILE A 88 -9.39 -3.28 -9.18
CA ILE A 88 -8.47 -3.51 -8.07
C ILE A 88 -7.82 -4.89 -8.28
N PRO A 89 -6.68 -4.96 -9.01
CA PRO A 89 -6.02 -6.22 -9.32
C PRO A 89 -5.55 -7.02 -8.11
N TRP A 90 -5.32 -6.35 -6.98
CA TRP A 90 -4.90 -6.99 -5.73
C TRP A 90 -6.06 -7.27 -4.77
N ALA A 91 -7.31 -7.31 -5.27
CA ALA A 91 -8.47 -7.63 -4.44
C ALA A 91 -8.39 -9.04 -3.86
N GLU A 92 -8.54 -9.15 -2.53
CA GLU A 92 -8.45 -10.42 -1.79
C GLU A 92 -9.84 -11.04 -1.52
N THR A 93 -10.89 -10.24 -1.55
CA THR A 93 -12.26 -10.68 -1.27
C THR A 93 -13.29 -10.14 -2.27
N ILE A 94 -14.50 -10.69 -2.25
CA ILE A 94 -15.66 -10.18 -2.99
C ILE A 94 -16.24 -8.94 -2.29
N ALA A 95 -16.86 -8.04 -3.06
CA ALA A 95 -17.33 -6.74 -2.56
C ALA A 95 -18.28 -6.83 -1.34
N ASP A 96 -19.07 -7.90 -1.23
CA ASP A 96 -19.96 -8.09 -0.09
C ASP A 96 -19.23 -8.55 1.19
N ALA A 97 -18.08 -9.22 1.05
CA ALA A 97 -17.28 -9.71 2.16
C ALA A 97 -16.31 -8.66 2.72
N ASP A 98 -15.95 -7.61 1.95
CA ASP A 98 -15.14 -6.50 2.45
C ASP A 98 -15.90 -5.62 3.45
N LYS A 99 -17.24 -5.54 3.33
CA LYS A 99 -18.07 -4.65 4.16
C LYS A 99 -18.13 -5.06 5.64
N GLU A 100 -17.74 -6.29 5.96
CA GLU A 100 -17.78 -6.83 7.33
C GLU A 100 -16.53 -6.54 8.17
N ASP A 101 -15.40 -6.11 7.56
CA ASP A 101 -14.14 -5.86 8.30
C ASP A 101 -13.94 -4.40 8.73
N THR A 102 -14.86 -3.50 8.36
CA THR A 102 -14.78 -2.09 8.79
C THR A 102 -15.64 -1.91 10.04
N LYS A 103 -15.12 -2.32 11.20
CA LYS A 103 -15.72 -2.03 12.51
C LYS A 103 -14.69 -1.44 13.46
#